data_AF-W7CEH0-F1
#
_entry.id   AF-W7CEH0-F1
#
_cell.length_a   1.000
_cell.length_b   1.000
_cell.length_c   1.000
_cell.angle_alpha   90.00
_cell.angle_beta   90.00
_cell.angle_gamma   90.00
#
_symmetry.space_group_name_H-M   'P 1'
#
loop_
_entity.id
_entity.type
_entity.pdbx_description
1 polymer ?
#
loop_
_entity_poly.entity_id
_entity_poly.type
_entity_poly.pdbx_seq_one_letter_code
_entity_poly.pdbx_strand_id
1 'polypeptide(L)'
;MANNLWQKRLSDYLKEITKYLRYIFNDHLVLVMVFMLGAIGLYYSQWIKTLGPSFPVNPIMIVILVLVLSLTQVNTLLKAADMVYLTVMETRMKVYFKKAIVTSFFTQLPLVWVAFIVLLPMYTKVMPLTGWQVLVILVYLTLLKGWNILIWWFIHKQPQRLKGNIVIWFVNAATVALVVLFPVWWMIILLVLVAAAVLLGTIKAGAHCYIKWDVLIAKEEARLNRFYRFANMFTDVPHLKNTTKKRQWLNWCYKGISFAQKKHLYVFMASCFY
;
A
#
# COMPACT_ATOMS: atom_id res chain seq x y z
N MET A 1 -11.82 26.24 7.40
CA MET A 1 -10.39 26.24 7.00
C MET A 1 -9.84 24.85 6.69
N ALA A 2 -9.70 23.94 7.65
CA ALA A 2 -9.10 22.61 7.42
C ALA A 2 -9.80 21.76 6.35
N ASN A 3 -11.14 21.85 6.28
CA ASN A 3 -11.93 21.20 5.23
C ASN A 3 -11.58 21.72 3.83
N ASN A 4 -11.62 23.05 3.65
CA ASN A 4 -11.35 23.69 2.36
C ASN A 4 -9.90 23.45 1.94
N LEU A 5 -8.95 23.43 2.90
CA LEU A 5 -7.56 23.07 2.65
C LEU A 5 -7.43 21.62 2.13
N TRP A 6 -8.11 20.66 2.77
CA TRP A 6 -8.15 19.27 2.31
C TRP A 6 -8.71 19.16 0.90
N GLN A 7 -9.87 19.77 0.65
CA GLN A 7 -10.54 19.72 -0.65
C GLN A 7 -9.67 20.32 -1.76
N LYS A 8 -9.04 21.47 -1.51
CA LYS A 8 -8.12 22.10 -2.46
C LYS A 8 -6.95 21.17 -2.79
N ARG A 9 -6.28 20.62 -1.78
CA ARG A 9 -5.13 19.72 -1.96
C ARG A 9 -5.49 18.42 -2.67
N LEU A 10 -6.64 17.85 -2.33
CA LEU A 10 -7.13 16.65 -3.00
C LEU A 10 -7.42 16.95 -4.47
N SER A 11 -8.04 18.09 -4.78
CA SER A 11 -8.29 18.51 -6.16
C SER A 11 -6.97 18.70 -6.93
N ASP A 12 -6.00 19.41 -6.36
CA ASP A 12 -4.69 19.63 -6.98
C ASP A 12 -3.97 18.30 -7.25
N TYR A 13 -3.97 17.39 -6.26
CA TYR A 13 -3.40 16.05 -6.38
C TYR A 13 -4.07 15.20 -7.47
N LEU A 14 -5.41 15.21 -7.54
CA LEU A 14 -6.15 14.46 -8.56
C LEU A 14 -5.92 15.03 -9.96
N LYS A 15 -5.84 16.35 -10.11
CA LYS A 15 -5.48 17.00 -11.39
C LYS A 15 -4.09 16.57 -11.85
N GLU A 16 -3.13 16.55 -10.94
CA GLU A 16 -1.77 16.12 -11.23
C GLU A 16 -1.69 14.65 -11.61
N ILE A 17 -2.34 13.74 -10.86
CA ILE A 17 -2.43 12.32 -11.23
C ILE A 17 -3.06 12.17 -12.61
N THR A 18 -4.18 12.84 -12.86
CA THR A 18 -4.90 12.71 -14.14
C THR A 18 -4.06 13.19 -15.31
N LYS A 19 -3.28 14.27 -15.12
CA LYS A 19 -2.32 14.75 -16.11
C LYS A 19 -1.30 13.67 -16.47
N TYR A 20 -0.62 13.07 -15.48
CA TYR A 20 0.38 12.03 -15.75
C TYR A 20 -0.24 10.73 -16.24
N LEU A 21 -1.43 10.34 -15.76
CA LEU A 21 -2.13 9.17 -16.28
C LEU A 21 -2.44 9.33 -17.77
N ARG A 22 -2.84 10.53 -18.24
CA ARG A 22 -3.05 10.78 -19.67
C ARG A 22 -1.78 10.60 -20.50
N TYR A 23 -0.63 10.97 -19.95
CA TYR A 23 0.64 10.77 -20.63
C TYR A 23 1.08 9.30 -20.66
N ILE A 24 0.88 8.58 -19.55
CA ILE A 24 1.21 7.15 -19.45
C ILE A 24 0.27 6.35 -20.36
N PHE A 25 -1.04 6.53 -20.22
CA PHE A 25 -2.07 5.86 -21.00
C PHE A 25 -2.37 6.63 -22.29
N ASN A 26 -1.35 6.79 -23.15
CA ASN A 26 -1.56 7.32 -24.50
C ASN A 26 -2.30 6.30 -25.40
N ASP A 27 -2.82 6.77 -26.54
CA ASP A 27 -3.65 5.95 -27.43
C ASP A 27 -2.95 4.65 -27.88
N HIS A 28 -1.64 4.70 -28.12
CA HIS A 28 -0.86 3.55 -28.56
C HIS A 28 -0.68 2.51 -27.43
N LEU A 29 -0.32 2.95 -26.23
CA LEU A 29 -0.08 2.08 -25.08
C LEU A 29 -1.38 1.38 -24.65
N VAL A 30 -2.50 2.12 -24.64
CA VAL A 30 -3.81 1.58 -24.24
C VAL A 30 -4.21 0.40 -25.13
N LEU A 31 -4.04 0.53 -26.45
CA LEU A 31 -4.33 -0.55 -27.39
C LEU A 31 -3.49 -1.80 -27.08
N VAL A 32 -2.18 -1.64 -26.87
CA VAL A 32 -1.28 -2.76 -26.53
C VAL A 32 -1.69 -3.42 -25.21
N MET A 33 -2.07 -2.64 -24.19
CA MET A 33 -2.53 -3.18 -22.91
C MET A 33 -3.82 -3.99 -23.02
N VAL A 34 -4.78 -3.57 -23.86
CA VAL A 34 -6.02 -4.32 -24.07
C VAL A 34 -5.73 -5.69 -24.69
N PHE A 35 -4.88 -5.75 -25.72
CA PHE A 35 -4.46 -7.03 -26.30
C PHE A 35 -3.69 -7.89 -25.31
N MET A 36 -2.76 -7.31 -24.54
CA MET A 36 -2.02 -8.05 -23.50
C MET A 36 -2.95 -8.59 -22.41
N LEU A 37 -3.89 -7.79 -21.90
CA LEU A 37 -4.85 -8.23 -20.88
C LEU A 37 -5.76 -9.34 -21.41
N GLY A 38 -6.18 -9.26 -22.68
CA GLY A 38 -6.92 -10.32 -23.35
C GLY A 38 -6.11 -11.63 -23.43
N ALA A 39 -4.86 -11.55 -23.90
CA ALA A 39 -3.97 -12.70 -23.99
C ALA A 39 -3.68 -13.33 -22.62
N ILE A 40 -3.35 -12.50 -21.61
CA ILE A 40 -3.12 -12.94 -20.23
C ILE A 40 -4.39 -13.60 -19.68
N GLY A 41 -5.57 -13.00 -19.90
CA GLY A 41 -6.84 -13.55 -19.44
C GLY A 41 -7.16 -14.92 -20.04
N LEU A 42 -6.93 -15.11 -21.34
CA LEU A 42 -7.11 -16.39 -22.02
C LEU A 42 -6.13 -17.45 -21.50
N TYR A 43 -4.84 -17.09 -21.41
CA TYR A 43 -3.82 -18.00 -20.90
C TYR A 43 -4.07 -18.39 -19.43
N TYR A 44 -4.44 -17.42 -18.60
CA TYR A 44 -4.81 -17.63 -17.20
C TYR A 44 -6.02 -18.57 -17.07
N SER A 45 -7.07 -18.35 -17.88
CA SER A 45 -8.27 -19.20 -17.90
C SER A 45 -7.94 -20.64 -18.30
N GLN A 46 -7.09 -20.84 -19.32
CA GLN A 46 -6.63 -22.17 -19.72
C GLN A 46 -5.79 -22.83 -18.63
N TRP A 47 -4.87 -22.09 -18.01
CA TRP A 47 -4.04 -22.60 -16.92
C TRP A 47 -4.88 -23.05 -15.71
N ILE A 48 -5.89 -22.28 -15.30
CA ILE A 48 -6.79 -22.66 -14.21
C ILE A 48 -7.48 -24.02 -14.49
N LYS A 49 -7.84 -24.30 -15.74
CA LYS A 49 -8.49 -25.58 -16.10
C LYS A 49 -7.56 -26.78 -15.88
N THR A 50 -6.24 -26.58 -15.96
CA THR A 50 -5.23 -27.63 -15.75
C THR A 50 -4.91 -27.90 -14.27
N LEU A 51 -5.46 -27.10 -13.34
CA LEU A 51 -5.20 -27.26 -11.91
C LEU A 51 -5.87 -28.52 -11.36
N GLY A 52 -5.05 -29.39 -10.76
CA GLY A 52 -5.50 -30.57 -10.02
C GLY A 52 -5.80 -30.26 -8.54
N PRO A 53 -6.40 -31.23 -7.80
CA PRO A 53 -6.77 -31.05 -6.38
C PRO A 53 -5.58 -30.83 -5.43
N SER A 54 -4.38 -31.28 -5.80
CA SER A 54 -3.16 -31.14 -5.00
C SER A 54 -2.48 -29.77 -5.12
N PHE A 55 -3.02 -28.86 -5.93
CA PHE A 55 -2.43 -27.55 -6.14
C PHE A 55 -2.43 -26.72 -4.84
N PRO A 56 -1.31 -26.09 -4.43
CA PRO A 56 -1.20 -25.37 -3.16
C PRO A 56 -1.87 -23.99 -3.23
N VAL A 57 -3.19 -23.96 -3.35
CA VAL A 57 -3.97 -22.73 -3.57
C VAL A 57 -3.99 -21.81 -2.36
N ASN A 58 -4.06 -22.39 -1.15
CA ASN A 58 -4.12 -21.66 0.11
C ASN A 58 -2.87 -20.78 0.34
N PRO A 59 -1.63 -21.30 0.32
CA PRO A 59 -0.46 -20.46 0.55
C PRO A 59 -0.30 -19.37 -0.52
N ILE A 60 -0.64 -19.63 -1.78
CA ILE A 60 -0.59 -18.62 -2.86
C ILE A 60 -1.56 -17.48 -2.56
N MET A 61 -2.81 -17.81 -2.22
CA MET A 61 -3.83 -16.81 -1.88
C MET A 61 -3.43 -15.99 -0.64
N ILE A 62 -2.91 -16.66 0.40
CA ILE A 62 -2.45 -16.00 1.62
C ILE A 62 -1.33 -15.02 1.32
N VAL A 63 -0.26 -15.46 0.63
CA VAL A 63 0.89 -14.59 0.33
C VAL A 63 0.45 -13.36 -0.46
N ILE A 64 -0.33 -13.54 -1.53
CA ILE A 64 -0.73 -12.41 -2.39
C ILE A 64 -1.64 -11.43 -1.63
N LEU A 65 -2.65 -11.93 -0.91
CA LEU A 65 -3.55 -11.06 -0.13
C LEU A 65 -2.82 -10.35 1.00
N VAL A 66 -1.88 -11.02 1.69
CA VAL A 66 -1.06 -10.41 2.75
C VAL A 66 -0.18 -9.30 2.19
N LEU A 67 0.49 -9.54 1.05
CA LEU A 67 1.28 -8.51 0.36
C LEU A 67 0.40 -7.29 0.07
N VAL A 68 -0.74 -7.49 -0.61
CA VAL A 68 -1.64 -6.40 -1.03
C VAL A 68 -2.26 -5.65 0.15
N LEU A 69 -2.69 -6.35 1.20
CA LEU A 69 -3.23 -5.73 2.41
C LEU A 69 -2.16 -4.96 3.20
N SER A 70 -0.92 -5.45 3.21
CA SER A 70 0.20 -4.82 3.93
C SER A 70 0.76 -3.59 3.21
N LEU A 71 0.50 -3.44 1.91
CA LEU A 71 0.73 -2.20 1.17
C LEU A 71 -0.26 -1.11 1.62
N THR A 72 -0.02 -0.54 2.80
CA THR A 72 -0.87 0.47 3.42
C THR A 72 -0.05 1.69 3.82
N GLN A 73 -0.55 2.86 3.45
CA GLN A 73 -0.04 4.17 3.86
C GLN A 73 -1.18 5.19 3.82
N VAL A 74 -1.34 6.04 4.85
CA VAL A 74 -2.33 7.13 4.78
C VAL A 74 -1.78 8.26 3.91
N ASN A 75 -2.62 8.70 2.98
CA ASN A 75 -2.37 9.82 2.09
C ASN A 75 -2.75 11.12 2.77
N THR A 76 -1.76 11.76 3.41
CA THR A 76 -1.99 12.95 4.22
C THR A 76 -2.00 14.23 3.42
N LEU A 77 -1.46 14.25 2.20
CA LEU A 77 -1.29 15.44 1.35
C LEU A 77 -0.62 16.63 2.07
N LEU A 78 0.22 16.34 3.07
CA LEU A 78 1.04 17.33 3.75
C LEU A 78 2.27 17.68 2.91
N LYS A 79 2.68 18.94 2.98
CA LYS A 79 3.86 19.49 2.31
C LYS A 79 4.89 19.91 3.35
N ALA A 80 6.17 19.96 2.97
CA ALA A 80 7.25 20.39 3.86
C ALA A 80 7.01 21.77 4.49
N ALA A 81 6.43 22.71 3.74
CA ALA A 81 6.09 24.06 4.23
C ALA A 81 5.02 24.07 5.36
N ASP A 82 4.26 22.98 5.53
CA ASP A 82 3.17 22.91 6.51
C ASP A 82 3.64 22.75 7.94
N MET A 83 4.89 22.32 8.12
CA MET A 83 5.44 21.99 9.43
C MET A 83 5.41 23.18 10.40
N VAL A 84 5.61 24.40 9.90
CA VAL A 84 5.61 25.61 10.74
C VAL A 84 4.18 26.09 10.98
N TYR A 85 3.38 26.21 9.91
CA TYR A 85 2.05 26.84 9.98
C TYR A 85 0.97 25.94 10.59
N LEU A 86 0.94 24.64 10.26
CA LEU A 86 -0.15 23.75 10.66
C LEU A 86 0.03 23.19 12.07
N THR A 87 1.26 23.21 12.61
CA THR A 87 1.55 22.77 13.98
C THR A 87 0.85 23.66 15.02
N VAL A 88 0.78 24.98 14.78
CA VAL A 88 0.06 25.93 15.66
C VAL A 88 -1.46 25.65 15.67
N MET A 89 -1.99 25.03 14.62
CA MET A 89 -3.42 24.76 14.44
C MET A 89 -3.80 23.28 14.61
N GLU A 90 -3.01 22.49 15.36
CA GLU A 90 -3.19 21.03 15.49
C GLU A 90 -4.62 20.61 15.87
N THR A 91 -5.26 21.34 16.80
CA THR A 91 -6.63 21.06 17.25
C THR A 91 -7.66 21.14 16.12
N ARG A 92 -7.46 22.05 15.16
CA ARG A 92 -8.33 22.25 13.98
C ARG A 92 -8.04 21.26 12.85
N MET A 93 -6.89 20.56 12.89
CA MET A 93 -6.45 19.63 11.84
C MET A 93 -7.02 18.21 12.01
N LYS A 94 -7.71 17.89 13.10
CA LYS A 94 -8.40 16.59 13.29
C LYS A 94 -9.35 16.25 12.14
N VAL A 95 -10.12 17.24 11.67
CA VAL A 95 -11.05 17.07 10.54
C VAL A 95 -10.30 16.75 9.24
N TYR A 96 -9.15 17.39 9.02
CA TYR A 96 -8.30 17.15 7.86
C TYR A 96 -7.81 15.70 7.82
N PHE A 97 -7.27 15.20 8.95
CA PHE A 97 -6.76 13.84 9.03
C PHE A 97 -7.86 12.76 8.95
N LYS A 98 -9.05 13.03 9.50
CA LYS A 98 -10.20 12.14 9.31
C LYS A 98 -10.52 11.96 7.83
N LYS A 99 -10.50 13.05 7.05
CA LYS A 99 -10.70 12.98 5.61
C LYS A 99 -9.54 12.27 4.90
N ALA A 100 -8.30 12.53 5.29
CA ALA A 100 -7.14 11.82 4.77
C ALA A 100 -7.26 10.30 4.94
N ILE A 101 -7.65 9.83 6.12
CA ILE A 101 -7.87 8.40 6.41
C ILE A 101 -8.97 7.83 5.53
N VAL A 102 -10.14 8.49 5.46
CA VAL A 102 -11.29 8.02 4.67
C VAL A 102 -10.97 7.99 3.18
N THR A 103 -10.36 9.05 2.64
CA THR A 103 -9.95 9.07 1.23
C THR A 103 -8.90 8.01 0.94
N SER A 104 -7.92 7.81 1.84
CA SER A 104 -6.91 6.76 1.68
C SER A 104 -7.53 5.37 1.58
N PHE A 105 -8.54 5.10 2.41
CA PHE A 105 -9.31 3.86 2.38
C PHE A 105 -9.91 3.61 1.00
N PHE A 106 -10.72 4.54 0.50
CA PHE A 106 -11.35 4.38 -0.81
C PHE A 106 -10.35 4.31 -1.96
N THR A 107 -9.22 5.03 -1.89
CA THR A 107 -8.18 4.94 -2.95
C THR A 107 -7.45 3.61 -2.98
N GLN A 108 -7.39 2.86 -1.87
CA GLN A 108 -6.63 1.60 -1.77
C GLN A 108 -7.50 0.35 -1.87
N LEU A 109 -8.83 0.47 -1.70
CA LEU A 109 -9.76 -0.64 -1.84
C LEU A 109 -9.73 -1.33 -3.21
N PRO A 110 -9.69 -0.61 -4.35
CA PRO A 110 -9.69 -1.25 -5.66
C PRO A 110 -8.55 -2.26 -5.83
N LEU A 111 -7.37 -1.98 -5.27
CA LEU A 111 -6.24 -2.91 -5.35
C LEU A 111 -6.52 -4.24 -4.63
N VAL A 112 -7.16 -4.19 -3.45
CA VAL A 112 -7.54 -5.38 -2.68
C VAL A 112 -8.61 -6.17 -3.41
N TRP A 113 -9.62 -5.48 -3.96
CA TRP A 113 -10.72 -6.11 -4.66
C TRP A 113 -10.27 -6.77 -5.96
N VAL A 114 -9.46 -6.08 -6.77
CA VAL A 114 -8.89 -6.66 -8.00
C VAL A 114 -8.03 -7.88 -7.67
N ALA A 115 -7.16 -7.81 -6.65
CA ALA A 115 -6.36 -8.96 -6.24
C ALA A 115 -7.25 -10.15 -5.83
N PHE A 116 -8.30 -9.91 -5.05
CA PHE A 116 -9.24 -10.96 -4.65
C PHE A 116 -10.02 -11.55 -5.84
N ILE A 117 -10.52 -10.70 -6.74
CA ILE A 117 -11.26 -11.12 -7.95
C ILE A 117 -10.36 -11.97 -8.86
N VAL A 118 -9.10 -11.57 -9.06
CA VAL A 118 -8.14 -12.33 -9.87
C VAL A 118 -7.88 -13.70 -9.24
N LEU A 119 -7.74 -13.79 -7.91
CA LEU A 119 -7.47 -15.04 -7.21
C LEU A 119 -8.70 -15.97 -7.09
N LEU A 120 -9.90 -15.41 -7.14
CA LEU A 120 -11.15 -16.14 -6.93
C LEU A 120 -11.32 -17.38 -7.83
N PRO A 121 -11.19 -17.31 -9.18
CA PRO A 121 -11.38 -18.48 -10.05
C PRO A 121 -10.33 -19.58 -9.82
N MET A 122 -9.11 -19.22 -9.42
CA MET A 122 -8.08 -20.18 -9.03
C MET A 122 -8.47 -20.90 -7.74
N TYR A 123 -8.99 -20.16 -6.75
CA TYR A 123 -9.42 -20.73 -5.47
C TYR A 123 -10.62 -21.66 -5.63
N THR A 124 -11.69 -21.21 -6.30
CA THR A 124 -12.93 -21.96 -6.45
C THR A 124 -12.80 -23.23 -7.29
N LYS A 125 -11.78 -23.29 -8.15
CA LYS A 125 -11.44 -24.50 -8.92
C LYS A 125 -10.97 -25.66 -8.05
N VAL A 126 -10.26 -25.36 -6.95
CA VAL A 126 -9.71 -26.37 -6.03
C VAL A 126 -10.63 -26.56 -4.82
N MET A 127 -11.17 -25.47 -4.28
CA MET A 127 -12.06 -25.47 -3.11
C MET A 127 -13.34 -24.70 -3.44
N PRO A 128 -14.46 -25.40 -3.70
CA PRO A 128 -15.70 -24.73 -4.09
C PRO A 128 -16.19 -23.81 -2.97
N LEU A 129 -16.48 -22.56 -3.33
CA LEU A 129 -17.09 -21.57 -2.44
C LEU A 129 -18.51 -21.26 -2.91
N THR A 130 -19.43 -21.09 -1.98
CA THR A 130 -20.75 -20.54 -2.27
C THR A 130 -20.67 -19.03 -2.48
N GLY A 131 -21.60 -18.45 -3.25
CA GLY A 131 -21.62 -17.01 -3.50
C GLY A 131 -21.67 -16.17 -2.23
N TRP A 132 -22.37 -16.65 -1.19
CA TRP A 132 -22.40 -16.00 0.12
C TRP A 132 -21.02 -15.97 0.79
N GLN A 133 -20.26 -17.07 0.75
CA GLN A 133 -18.91 -17.11 1.32
C GLN A 133 -17.98 -16.11 0.63
N VAL A 134 -18.09 -15.97 -0.70
CA VAL A 134 -17.31 -14.96 -1.45
C VAL A 134 -17.61 -13.54 -0.98
N LEU A 135 -18.90 -13.21 -0.79
CA LEU A 135 -19.31 -11.89 -0.28
C LEU A 135 -18.79 -11.66 1.15
N VAL A 136 -18.89 -12.66 2.03
CA VAL A 136 -18.39 -12.54 3.41
C VAL A 136 -16.88 -12.31 3.44
N ILE A 137 -16.10 -13.04 2.62
CA ILE A 137 -14.65 -12.83 2.50
C ILE A 137 -14.34 -11.43 1.96
N LEU A 138 -15.07 -10.96 0.94
CA LEU A 138 -14.85 -9.62 0.37
C LEU A 138 -15.14 -8.51 1.40
N VAL A 139 -16.24 -8.61 2.14
CA VAL A 139 -16.58 -7.68 3.23
C VAL A 139 -15.51 -7.72 4.31
N TYR A 140 -15.07 -8.91 4.70
CA TYR A 140 -14.02 -9.09 5.68
C TYR A 140 -12.69 -8.43 5.24
N LEU A 141 -12.24 -8.67 4.00
CA LEU A 141 -11.01 -8.06 3.46
C LEU A 141 -11.12 -6.53 3.39
N THR A 142 -12.31 -6.02 3.09
CA THR A 142 -12.62 -4.58 3.09
C THR A 142 -12.48 -3.99 4.49
N LEU A 143 -13.04 -4.64 5.51
CA LEU A 143 -12.92 -4.22 6.91
C LEU A 143 -11.46 -4.30 7.40
N LEU A 144 -10.75 -5.38 7.05
CA LEU A 144 -9.33 -5.55 7.37
C LEU A 144 -8.45 -4.49 6.69
N LYS A 145 -8.81 -4.02 5.50
CA LYS A 145 -8.11 -2.89 4.87
C LYS A 145 -8.34 -1.59 5.63
N GLY A 146 -9.57 -1.32 6.06
CA GLY A 146 -9.90 -0.17 6.91
C GLY A 146 -9.11 -0.19 8.21
N TRP A 147 -9.02 -1.38 8.82
CA TRP A 147 -8.19 -1.65 9.99
C TRP A 147 -6.71 -1.31 9.79
N ASN A 148 -6.11 -1.80 8.71
CA ASN A 148 -4.70 -1.53 8.41
C ASN A 148 -4.40 -0.03 8.29
N ILE A 149 -5.33 0.74 7.72
CA ILE A 149 -5.19 2.19 7.57
C ILE A 149 -5.26 2.89 8.93
N LEU A 150 -6.18 2.48 9.80
CA LEU A 150 -6.29 3.00 11.16
C LEU A 150 -5.04 2.67 11.98
N ILE A 151 -4.59 1.41 11.99
CA ILE A 151 -3.35 1.02 12.67
C ILE A 151 -2.17 1.83 12.12
N TRP A 152 -2.04 1.91 10.80
CA TRP A 152 -0.96 2.67 10.18
C TRP A 152 -0.93 4.11 10.68
N TRP A 153 -2.11 4.75 10.75
CA TRP A 153 -2.27 6.10 11.30
C TRP A 153 -1.78 6.20 12.74
N PHE A 154 -2.24 5.31 13.63
CA PHE A 154 -1.86 5.35 15.05
C PHE A 154 -0.36 5.07 15.27
N ILE A 155 0.21 4.12 14.53
CA ILE A 155 1.63 3.79 14.60
C ILE A 155 2.50 4.97 14.13
N HIS A 156 2.17 5.58 12.98
CA HIS A 156 3.01 6.59 12.36
C HIS A 156 2.77 8.01 12.88
N LYS A 157 1.68 8.23 13.63
CA LYS A 157 1.48 9.46 14.40
C LYS A 157 2.53 9.60 15.53
N GLN A 158 3.12 8.48 15.99
CA GLN A 158 4.00 8.42 17.16
C GLN A 158 5.48 8.18 16.82
N PRO A 159 6.43 8.54 17.71
CA PRO A 159 7.88 8.41 17.47
C PRO A 159 8.50 7.00 17.37
N GLN A 160 7.74 5.90 17.24
CA GLN A 160 8.35 4.57 17.16
C GLN A 160 8.63 4.14 15.71
N ARG A 161 9.93 4.14 15.37
CA ARG A 161 10.44 4.26 14.01
C ARG A 161 10.39 3.03 13.10
N LEU A 162 10.31 1.78 13.61
CA LEU A 162 10.58 0.61 12.74
C LEU A 162 9.77 -0.68 13.01
N LYS A 163 9.24 -0.90 14.22
CA LYS A 163 8.56 -2.17 14.55
C LYS A 163 7.11 -2.24 14.05
N GLY A 164 6.45 -1.10 13.83
CA GLY A 164 5.03 -1.07 13.55
C GLY A 164 4.61 -1.67 12.21
N ASN A 165 5.42 -1.52 11.16
CA ASN A 165 5.13 -2.15 9.87
C ASN A 165 5.17 -3.67 9.98
N ILE A 166 6.18 -4.22 10.68
CA ILE A 166 6.33 -5.66 10.87
C ILE A 166 5.09 -6.24 11.58
N VAL A 167 4.54 -5.54 12.56
CA VAL A 167 3.29 -5.94 13.23
C VAL A 167 2.14 -6.02 12.24
N ILE A 168 1.98 -5.03 11.35
CA ILE A 168 0.92 -5.05 10.31
C ILE A 168 1.08 -6.29 9.41
N TRP A 169 2.31 -6.62 9.01
CA TRP A 169 2.59 -7.82 8.21
C TRP A 169 2.20 -9.11 8.91
N PHE A 170 2.62 -9.29 10.17
CA PHE A 170 2.28 -10.49 10.95
C PHE A 170 0.79 -10.59 11.24
N VAL A 171 0.13 -9.48 11.58
CA VAL A 171 -1.31 -9.46 11.80
C VAL A 171 -2.03 -9.83 10.51
N ASN A 172 -1.69 -9.21 9.37
CA ASN A 172 -2.28 -9.58 8.08
C ASN A 172 -2.05 -11.05 7.73
N ALA A 173 -0.84 -11.57 7.96
CA ALA A 173 -0.52 -12.97 7.71
C ALA A 173 -1.41 -13.91 8.54
N ALA A 174 -1.52 -13.64 9.85
CA ALA A 174 -2.36 -14.42 10.73
C ALA A 174 -3.84 -14.33 10.35
N THR A 175 -4.36 -13.12 10.10
CA THR A 175 -5.78 -12.92 9.82
C THR A 175 -6.19 -13.51 8.47
N VAL A 176 -5.38 -13.32 7.42
CA VAL A 176 -5.65 -13.89 6.10
C VAL A 176 -5.53 -15.42 6.13
N ALA A 177 -4.51 -15.96 6.81
CA ALA A 177 -4.39 -17.41 6.97
C ALA A 177 -5.60 -18.00 7.69
N LEU A 178 -6.10 -17.33 8.73
CA LEU A 178 -7.30 -17.78 9.43
C LEU A 178 -8.54 -17.78 8.54
N VAL A 179 -8.72 -16.76 7.69
CA VAL A 179 -9.86 -16.70 6.74
C VAL A 179 -9.79 -17.78 5.67
N VAL A 180 -8.59 -18.10 5.18
CA VAL A 180 -8.40 -19.08 4.10
C VAL A 180 -8.47 -20.51 4.64
N LEU A 181 -8.02 -20.77 5.87
CA LEU A 181 -7.89 -22.11 6.42
C LEU A 181 -9.09 -22.56 7.29
N PHE A 182 -9.87 -21.63 7.84
CA PHE A 182 -10.92 -21.95 8.82
C PHE A 182 -12.32 -21.53 8.36
N PRO A 183 -13.38 -22.14 8.91
CA PRO A 183 -14.76 -21.79 8.55
C PRO A 183 -15.16 -20.38 8.99
N VAL A 184 -16.18 -19.85 8.31
CA VAL A 184 -16.65 -18.45 8.38
C VAL A 184 -16.93 -17.94 9.80
N TRP A 185 -17.33 -18.80 10.74
CA TRP A 185 -17.61 -18.42 12.13
C TRP A 185 -16.41 -17.84 12.88
N TRP A 186 -15.19 -18.32 12.59
CA TRP A 186 -13.97 -17.77 13.18
C TRP A 186 -13.68 -16.34 12.71
N MET A 187 -14.24 -15.92 11.58
CA MET A 187 -14.07 -14.56 11.05
C MET A 187 -14.73 -13.51 11.95
N ILE A 188 -15.85 -13.83 12.60
CA ILE A 188 -16.58 -12.91 13.49
C ILE A 188 -15.79 -12.68 14.78
N ILE A 189 -15.31 -13.77 15.41
CA ILE A 189 -14.50 -13.70 16.63
C ILE A 189 -13.25 -12.85 16.38
N LEU A 190 -12.60 -13.09 15.24
CA LEU A 190 -11.40 -12.38 14.87
C LEU A 190 -11.68 -10.91 14.54
N LEU A 191 -12.80 -10.58 13.90
CA LEU A 191 -13.23 -9.20 13.66
C LEU A 191 -13.49 -8.44 14.97
N VAL A 192 -14.02 -9.10 16.00
CA VAL A 192 -14.21 -8.53 17.34
C VAL A 192 -12.87 -8.32 18.06
N LEU A 193 -11.97 -9.30 18.02
CA LEU A 193 -10.61 -9.18 18.59
C LEU A 193 -9.82 -8.04 17.93
N VAL A 194 -9.96 -7.95 16.61
CA VAL A 194 -9.50 -6.83 15.80
C VAL A 194 -10.15 -5.56 16.37
N ALA A 195 -11.46 -5.34 16.29
CA ALA A 195 -12.11 -4.12 16.82
C ALA A 195 -11.64 -3.69 18.24
N ALA A 196 -11.49 -4.64 19.17
CA ALA A 196 -10.98 -4.40 20.52
C ALA A 196 -9.53 -3.87 20.54
N ALA A 197 -8.63 -4.42 19.72
CA ALA A 197 -7.25 -3.94 19.67
C ALA A 197 -7.13 -2.48 19.18
N VAL A 198 -8.05 -1.97 18.34
CA VAL A 198 -8.07 -0.57 17.90
C VAL A 198 -8.53 0.31 19.02
N LEU A 199 -9.59 -0.08 19.73
CA LEU A 199 -10.07 0.68 20.89
C LEU A 199 -8.97 0.79 21.95
N LEU A 200 -8.28 -0.30 22.25
CA LEU A 200 -7.16 -0.27 23.21
C LEU A 200 -5.98 0.57 22.70
N GLY A 201 -5.67 0.49 21.40
CA GLY A 201 -4.63 1.29 20.77
C GLY A 201 -4.95 2.78 20.74
N THR A 202 -6.19 3.17 20.45
CA THR A 202 -6.64 4.57 20.42
C THR A 202 -6.66 5.19 21.81
N ILE A 203 -7.06 4.42 22.83
CA ILE A 203 -7.09 4.87 24.24
C ILE A 203 -5.66 5.06 24.77
N LYS A 204 -4.76 4.08 24.56
CA LYS A 204 -3.35 4.22 24.96
C LYS A 204 -2.63 5.34 24.21
N ALA A 205 -2.95 5.54 22.93
CA ALA A 205 -2.37 6.60 22.11
C ALA A 205 -2.95 8.00 22.39
N GLY A 206 -4.15 8.06 22.98
CA GLY A 206 -4.88 9.30 23.29
C GLY A 206 -4.38 10.03 24.55
N ALA A 207 -3.61 9.35 25.40
CA ALA A 207 -3.21 9.91 26.70
C ALA A 207 -2.21 11.09 26.58
N HIS A 208 -1.20 11.04 25.69
CA HIS A 208 -0.14 12.07 25.65
C HIS A 208 0.62 12.20 24.29
N CYS A 209 -0.05 12.44 23.15
CA CYS A 209 0.69 12.52 21.87
C CYS A 209 0.34 13.71 20.96
N TYR A 210 1.29 14.64 20.91
CA TYR A 210 1.49 15.62 19.84
C TYR A 210 1.74 14.92 18.50
N ILE A 211 1.15 15.42 17.41
CA ILE A 211 1.37 14.87 16.06
C ILE A 211 2.81 15.16 15.61
N LYS A 212 3.57 14.11 15.27
CA LYS A 212 4.88 14.28 14.63
C LYS A 212 4.74 14.57 13.13
N TRP A 213 4.59 15.85 12.81
CA TRP A 213 4.42 16.36 11.45
C TRP A 213 5.58 15.99 10.51
N ASP A 214 6.81 15.99 11.01
CA ASP A 214 8.03 15.63 10.27
C ASP A 214 7.95 14.23 9.67
N VAL A 215 7.51 13.25 10.46
CA VAL A 215 7.41 11.85 10.03
C VAL A 215 6.32 11.70 8.96
N LEU A 216 5.16 12.33 9.17
CA LEU A 216 4.04 12.26 8.23
C LEU A 216 4.39 12.92 6.89
N ILE A 217 4.99 14.11 6.92
CA ILE A 217 5.47 14.83 5.74
C ILE A 217 6.51 13.99 4.99
N ALA A 218 7.51 13.43 5.68
CA ALA A 218 8.54 12.62 5.04
C ALA A 218 7.97 11.36 4.37
N LYS A 219 6.97 10.72 4.98
CA LYS A 219 6.26 9.57 4.38
C LYS A 219 5.47 9.99 3.15
N GLU A 220 4.80 11.14 3.21
CA GLU A 220 4.03 11.72 2.11
C GLU A 220 4.93 12.06 0.91
N GLU A 221 6.04 12.77 1.15
CA GLU A 221 7.05 13.08 0.12
C GLU A 221 7.64 11.80 -0.48
N ALA A 222 7.94 10.79 0.35
CA ALA A 222 8.44 9.51 -0.15
C ALA A 222 7.40 8.79 -1.03
N ARG A 223 6.10 8.92 -0.75
CA ARG A 223 5.04 8.36 -1.61
C ARG A 223 4.96 9.09 -2.94
N LEU A 224 4.92 10.43 -2.91
CA LEU A 224 4.87 11.25 -4.12
C LEU A 224 6.11 11.02 -4.99
N ASN A 225 7.30 10.94 -4.41
CA ASN A 225 8.52 10.62 -5.15
C ASN A 225 8.48 9.24 -5.81
N ARG A 226 7.87 8.21 -5.18
CA ARG A 226 7.69 6.90 -5.83
C ARG A 226 6.77 7.01 -7.06
N PHE A 227 5.70 7.79 -6.95
CA PHE A 227 4.80 8.05 -8.07
C PHE A 227 5.51 8.82 -9.20
N TYR A 228 6.25 9.89 -8.89
CA TYR A 228 6.99 10.67 -9.89
C TYR A 228 8.08 9.86 -10.57
N ARG A 229 8.79 8.98 -9.86
CA ARG A 229 9.75 8.05 -10.48
C ARG A 229 9.10 7.13 -11.50
N PHE A 230 7.93 6.59 -11.15
CA PHE A 230 7.17 5.75 -12.09
C PHE A 230 6.70 6.57 -13.30
N ALA A 231 6.16 7.76 -13.09
CA ALA A 231 5.76 8.65 -14.18
C ALA A 231 6.95 9.04 -15.08
N ASN A 232 8.14 9.23 -14.51
CA ASN A 232 9.36 9.54 -15.25
C ASN A 232 9.84 8.42 -16.19
N MET A 233 9.35 7.19 -16.04
CA MET A 233 9.60 6.12 -16.99
C MET A 233 8.84 6.31 -18.31
N PHE A 234 7.82 7.17 -18.33
CA PHE A 234 6.97 7.45 -19.48
C PHE A 234 7.10 8.90 -19.97
N THR A 235 7.25 9.85 -19.04
CA THR A 235 7.37 11.28 -19.36
C THR A 235 8.18 12.04 -18.34
N ASP A 236 8.98 13.01 -18.77
CA ASP A 236 9.80 13.83 -17.87
C ASP A 236 8.98 14.58 -16.82
N VAL A 237 9.34 14.39 -15.55
CA VAL A 237 8.69 15.02 -14.39
C VAL A 237 9.61 16.08 -13.77
N PRO A 238 9.26 17.38 -13.83
CA PRO A 238 10.16 18.45 -13.39
C PRO A 238 10.39 18.51 -11.86
N HIS A 239 9.56 17.83 -11.07
CA HIS A 239 9.57 17.89 -9.60
C HIS A 239 10.27 16.68 -8.94
N LEU A 240 11.05 15.90 -9.69
CA LEU A 240 11.69 14.69 -9.16
C LEU A 240 12.86 15.06 -8.21
N LYS A 241 12.63 14.94 -6.90
CA LYS A 241 13.73 15.02 -5.92
C LYS A 241 14.58 13.74 -6.00
N ASN A 242 15.78 13.85 -6.58
CA ASN A 242 16.77 12.78 -6.60
C ASN A 242 17.32 12.54 -5.18
N THR A 243 16.69 11.63 -4.46
CA THR A 243 17.18 11.17 -3.15
C THR A 243 18.12 9.99 -3.34
N THR A 244 19.42 10.21 -3.07
CA THR A 244 20.44 9.15 -3.05
C THR A 244 20.45 8.48 -1.68
N LYS A 245 19.91 7.25 -1.57
CA LYS A 245 19.95 6.46 -0.34
C LYS A 245 21.08 5.43 -0.41
N LYS A 246 22.08 5.54 0.48
CA LYS A 246 23.13 4.51 0.60
C LYS A 246 22.51 3.17 1.00
N ARG A 247 22.68 2.15 0.17
CA ARG A 247 22.19 0.78 0.42
C ARG A 247 23.29 -0.04 1.08
N GLN A 248 23.35 -0.01 2.40
CA GLN A 248 24.38 -0.74 3.16
C GLN A 248 24.36 -2.25 2.92
N TRP A 249 23.23 -2.86 2.51
CA TRP A 249 23.17 -4.29 2.17
C TRP A 249 23.99 -4.63 0.91
N LEU A 250 24.13 -3.68 -0.03
CA LEU A 250 25.02 -3.86 -1.18
C LEU A 250 26.49 -3.93 -0.76
N ASN A 251 26.87 -3.48 0.46
CA ASN A 251 28.22 -3.62 1.00
C ASN A 251 28.71 -5.09 1.01
N TRP A 252 27.79 -6.05 1.13
CA TRP A 252 28.11 -7.48 1.06
C TRP A 252 28.71 -7.86 -0.31
N CYS A 253 28.18 -7.33 -1.41
CA CYS A 253 28.69 -7.58 -2.76
C CYS A 253 30.10 -6.99 -3.00
N TYR A 254 30.55 -6.02 -2.19
CA TYR A 254 31.88 -5.39 -2.33
C TYR A 254 32.96 -6.03 -1.47
N LYS A 255 32.63 -7.02 -0.63
CA LYS A 255 33.62 -7.66 0.25
C LYS A 255 34.69 -8.45 -0.52
N GLY A 256 34.41 -8.88 -1.76
CA GLY A 256 35.32 -9.69 -2.58
C GLY A 256 36.12 -8.94 -3.65
N ILE A 257 35.95 -7.62 -3.82
CA ILE A 257 36.57 -6.85 -4.92
C ILE A 257 37.80 -6.08 -4.41
N SER A 258 38.87 -5.99 -5.20
CA SER A 258 40.09 -5.26 -4.83
C SER A 258 39.85 -3.74 -4.79
N PHE A 259 40.58 -3.02 -3.92
CA PHE A 259 40.34 -1.61 -3.61
C PHE A 259 40.50 -0.66 -4.81
N ALA A 260 41.34 -1.01 -5.80
CA ALA A 260 41.57 -0.22 -7.00
C ALA A 260 40.35 -0.20 -7.96
N GLN A 261 39.60 -1.30 -8.04
CA GLN A 261 38.40 -1.39 -8.88
C GLN A 261 37.14 -0.80 -8.22
N LYS A 262 37.14 -0.62 -6.88
CA LYS A 262 35.99 -0.08 -6.14
C LYS A 262 35.63 1.33 -6.58
N LYS A 263 36.61 2.21 -6.84
CA LYS A 263 36.35 3.63 -7.15
C LYS A 263 35.57 3.80 -8.46
N HIS A 264 35.93 3.06 -9.50
CA HIS A 264 35.24 3.10 -10.80
C HIS A 264 33.89 2.37 -10.78
N LEU A 265 33.79 1.27 -10.01
CA LEU A 265 32.54 0.51 -9.85
C LEU A 265 31.49 1.29 -9.03
N TYR A 266 31.91 2.05 -8.02
CA TYR A 266 31.00 2.91 -7.24
C TYR A 266 30.39 4.01 -8.10
N VAL A 267 31.17 4.62 -9.00
CA VAL A 267 30.67 5.63 -9.95
C VAL A 267 29.75 4.97 -10.98
N PHE A 268 30.13 3.82 -11.54
CA PHE A 268 29.33 3.10 -12.53
C PHE A 268 27.99 2.61 -11.97
N MET A 269 27.95 2.03 -10.77
CA MET A 269 26.70 1.61 -10.13
C MET A 269 25.86 2.79 -9.61
N ALA A 270 26.48 3.92 -9.30
CA ALA A 270 25.75 5.15 -9.04
C ALA A 270 25.08 5.68 -10.31
N SER A 271 25.71 5.54 -11.49
CA SER A 271 25.15 5.97 -12.78
C SER A 271 24.17 4.99 -13.43
N CYS A 272 24.36 3.66 -13.28
CA CYS A 272 23.53 2.64 -13.92
C CYS A 272 22.12 2.48 -13.32
N PHE A 273 21.83 3.17 -12.22
CA PHE A 273 20.52 3.13 -11.56
C PHE A 273 19.99 4.54 -11.25
N TYR A 274 20.32 5.50 -12.11
CA TYR A 274 19.57 6.74 -12.27
C TYR A 274 18.28 6.48 -13.06
#